data_AF-A0A7C8Z8B6-F1
#
_entry.id   AF-A0A7C8Z8B6-F1
#
_cell.length_a   1.000
_cell.length_b   1.000
_cell.length_c   1.000
_cell.angle_alpha   90.00
_cell.angle_beta   90.00
_cell.angle_gamma   90.00
#
_symmetry.space_group_name_H-M   'P 1'
#
loop_
_entity.id
_entity.type
_entity.pdbx_description
1 polymer ?
#
loop_
_entity_poly.entity_id
_entity_poly.type
_entity_poly.pdbx_seq_one_letter_code
_entity_poly.pdbx_strand_id
1 'polypeptide(L)'
;QGVTLMNTQNINGNSTQLNILLVNTMNELTAQAAAGDKSGKKFAVKEANFTKLENLYALAQCTPDLSSGNCSKCLKGEISKLLVKKMGAQVLQPSCIARYETYPFYNGASPATTDVAGDGGRTGKLISLRLFLS
;
A
#
# COMPACT_ATOMS: atom_id res chain seq x y z
N GLN A 1 6.80 -16.20 13.41
CA GLN A 1 6.29 -16.02 12.03
C GLN A 1 5.26 -14.89 12.03
N GLY A 2 5.11 -14.18 10.91
CA GLY A 2 4.02 -13.21 10.73
C GLY A 2 2.65 -13.85 10.51
N VAL A 3 1.60 -13.04 10.54
CA VAL A 3 0.21 -13.43 10.34
C VAL A 3 -0.30 -12.92 9.00
N THR A 4 -1.04 -13.74 8.26
CA THR A 4 -1.72 -13.34 7.02
C THR A 4 -3.22 -13.33 7.25
N LEU A 5 -3.86 -12.21 6.92
CA LEU A 5 -5.30 -12.02 7.02
C LEU A 5 -5.85 -11.71 5.63
N MET A 6 -6.97 -12.32 5.28
CA MET A 6 -7.57 -12.18 3.96
C MET A 6 -9.03 -11.77 4.10
N ASN A 7 -9.49 -10.93 3.18
CA ASN A 7 -10.91 -10.63 3.08
C ASN A 7 -11.68 -11.92 2.76
N THR A 8 -12.88 -12.08 3.33
CA THR A 8 -13.74 -13.24 3.08
C THR A 8 -14.28 -13.23 1.65
N GLN A 9 -14.53 -12.04 1.10
CA GLN A 9 -15.07 -11.82 -0.23
C GLN A 9 -13.99 -11.99 -1.31
N ASN A 10 -14.37 -12.65 -2.40
CA ASN A 10 -13.52 -12.82 -3.57
C ASN A 10 -13.57 -11.58 -4.45
N ILE A 11 -12.51 -11.33 -5.21
CA ILE A 11 -12.51 -10.26 -6.20
C ILE A 11 -13.45 -10.60 -7.36
N ASN A 12 -14.31 -9.65 -7.74
CA ASN A 12 -15.17 -9.73 -8.92
C ASN A 12 -14.41 -9.14 -10.12
N GLY A 13 -13.47 -9.91 -10.70
CA GLY A 13 -12.67 -9.41 -11.81
C GLY A 13 -11.51 -10.31 -12.22
N ASN A 14 -10.62 -9.76 -13.05
CA ASN A 14 -9.44 -10.47 -13.54
C ASN A 14 -8.35 -10.51 -12.44
N SER A 15 -8.28 -11.63 -11.73
CA SER A 15 -7.29 -11.86 -10.66
C SER A 15 -5.84 -11.75 -11.16
N THR A 16 -5.56 -12.08 -12.42
CA THR A 16 -4.21 -11.95 -13.00
C THR A 16 -3.83 -10.48 -13.16
N GLN A 17 -4.76 -9.66 -13.65
CA GLN A 17 -4.55 -8.22 -13.76
C GLN A 17 -4.35 -7.57 -12.37
N LEU A 18 -5.14 -8.00 -11.38
CA LEU A 18 -4.96 -7.55 -10.00
C LEU A 18 -3.56 -7.91 -9.47
N ASN A 19 -3.12 -9.16 -9.66
CA ASN A 19 -1.81 -9.61 -9.20
C ASN A 19 -0.67 -8.79 -9.83
N ILE A 20 -0.73 -8.53 -11.14
CA ILE A 20 0.27 -7.71 -11.84
C ILE A 20 0.27 -6.28 -11.27
N LEU A 21 -0.90 -5.67 -11.12
CA LEU A 21 -1.04 -4.32 -10.58
C LEU A 21 -0.52 -4.24 -9.13
N LEU A 22 -0.85 -5.24 -8.31
CA LEU A 22 -0.47 -5.33 -6.92
C LEU A 22 1.04 -5.48 -6.74
N VAL A 23 1.70 -6.34 -7.53
CA VAL A 23 3.17 -6.50 -7.49
C VAL A 23 3.85 -5.19 -7.84
N ASN A 24 3.42 -4.50 -8.90
CA ASN A 24 4.02 -3.23 -9.29
C ASN A 24 3.82 -2.15 -8.21
N THR A 25 2.59 -2.03 -7.72
CA THR A 25 2.22 -1.06 -6.66
C THR A 25 3.00 -1.30 -5.37
N MET A 26 3.08 -2.55 -4.91
CA MET A 26 3.81 -2.89 -3.67
C MET A 26 5.32 -2.73 -3.81
N ASN A 27 5.90 -2.95 -4.98
CA ASN A 27 7.33 -2.68 -5.21
C ASN A 27 7.65 -1.18 -5.11
N GLU A 28 6.80 -0.33 -5.69
CA GLU A 28 6.95 1.13 -5.56
C GLU A 28 6.79 1.58 -4.10
N LEU A 29 5.76 1.08 -3.41
CA LEU A 29 5.53 1.38 -2.00
C LEU A 29 6.67 0.90 -1.12
N THR A 30 7.28 -0.24 -1.46
CA THR A 30 8.45 -0.75 -0.75
C THR A 30 9.63 0.23 -0.83
N ALA A 31 9.93 0.75 -2.02
CA ALA A 31 11.00 1.72 -2.19
C ALA A 31 10.73 3.00 -1.39
N GLN A 32 9.48 3.50 -1.41
CA GLN A 32 9.09 4.71 -0.68
C GLN A 32 9.13 4.50 0.84
N ALA A 33 8.54 3.41 1.35
CA ALA A 33 8.55 3.10 2.78
C ALA A 33 9.98 2.85 3.30
N ALA A 34 10.84 2.19 2.52
CA ALA A 34 12.22 1.95 2.89
C ALA A 34 13.06 3.23 3.00
N ALA A 35 12.85 4.18 2.08
CA ALA A 35 13.47 5.49 2.13
C ALA A 35 13.02 6.27 3.39
N GLY A 36 11.73 6.18 3.72
CA GLY A 36 11.12 6.91 4.83
C GLY A 36 10.94 8.40 4.54
N ASP A 37 10.18 9.08 5.41
CA ASP A 37 9.94 10.52 5.32
C ASP A 37 10.93 11.34 6.17
N LYS A 38 10.82 12.68 6.13
CA LYS A 38 11.67 13.60 6.89
C LYS A 38 11.56 13.42 8.41
N SER A 39 10.50 12.79 8.91
CA SER A 39 10.31 12.47 10.32
C SER A 39 10.82 11.07 10.70
N GLY A 40 11.45 10.36 9.76
CA GLY A 40 11.95 9.00 9.96
C GLY A 40 10.86 7.92 9.87
N LYS A 41 9.61 8.28 9.52
CA LYS A 41 8.55 7.29 9.37
C LYS A 41 8.73 6.51 8.08
N LYS A 42 8.64 5.19 8.17
CA LYS A 42 8.81 4.26 7.05
C LYS A 42 7.47 3.74 6.59
N PHE A 43 6.72 4.59 5.88
CA PHE A 43 5.34 4.35 5.50
C PHE A 43 5.04 4.90 4.11
N ALA A 44 4.24 4.18 3.32
CA ALA A 44 3.73 4.66 2.05
C ALA A 44 2.35 4.05 1.74
N VAL A 45 1.52 4.82 1.03
CA VAL A 45 0.23 4.37 0.46
C VAL A 45 0.12 4.76 -1.00
N LYS A 46 -0.62 3.98 -1.77
CA LYS A 46 -0.88 4.27 -3.18
C LYS A 46 -2.24 3.74 -3.60
N GLU A 47 -2.91 4.55 -4.41
CA GLU A 47 -4.11 4.19 -5.15
C GLU A 47 -3.74 3.90 -6.59
N ALA A 48 -4.29 2.83 -7.14
CA ALA A 48 -4.10 2.47 -8.54
C ALA A 48 -5.43 2.00 -9.14
N ASN A 49 -5.71 2.42 -10.38
CA ASN A 49 -6.94 2.02 -11.07
C ASN A 49 -6.85 0.52 -11.39
N PHE A 50 -7.80 -0.26 -10.88
CA PHE A 50 -7.89 -1.70 -11.15
C PHE A 50 -8.90 -1.98 -12.26
N THR A 51 -10.13 -1.51 -12.09
CA THR A 51 -11.19 -1.55 -13.11
C THR A 51 -11.74 -0.15 -13.36
N LYS A 52 -12.78 -0.02 -14.19
CA LYS A 52 -13.50 1.24 -14.40
C LYS A 52 -14.22 1.73 -13.13
N LEU A 53 -14.53 0.82 -12.20
CA LEU A 53 -15.37 1.09 -11.03
C LEU A 53 -14.63 0.87 -9.70
N GLU A 54 -13.52 0.14 -9.72
CA GLU A 54 -12.77 -0.24 -8.51
C GLU A 54 -11.32 0.21 -8.60
N ASN A 55 -10.82 0.73 -7.48
CA ASN A 55 -9.40 1.04 -7.29
C ASN A 55 -8.76 0.00 -6.37
N LEU A 56 -7.47 -0.23 -6.59
CA LEU A 56 -6.58 -0.86 -5.64
C LEU A 56 -6.08 0.21 -4.65
N TYR A 57 -6.27 -0.04 -3.36
CA TYR A 57 -5.69 0.73 -2.28
C TYR A 57 -4.60 -0.14 -1.65
N ALA A 58 -3.37 0.37 -1.57
CA ALA A 58 -2.24 -0.40 -1.06
C ALA A 58 -1.43 0.41 -0.03
N LEU A 59 -0.83 -0.31 0.93
CA LEU A 59 -0.07 0.23 2.05
C LEU A 59 1.17 -0.63 2.30
N ALA A 60 2.30 0.03 2.51
CA ALA A 60 3.53 -0.58 3.00
C ALA A 60 4.05 0.20 4.21
N GLN A 61 4.42 -0.51 5.27
CA GLN A 61 4.99 0.08 6.48
C GLN A 61 6.12 -0.78 7.01
N CYS A 62 7.15 -0.14 7.57
CA CYS A 62 8.19 -0.77 8.37
C CYS A 62 8.28 -0.08 9.73
N THR A 63 8.83 -0.78 10.71
CA THR A 63 9.21 -0.15 11.98
C THR A 63 10.37 0.83 11.74
N PRO A 64 10.40 2.00 12.43
CA PRO A 64 11.40 3.05 12.15
C PRO A 64 12.85 2.64 12.39
N ASP A 65 13.09 1.63 13.23
CA ASP A 65 14.41 1.09 13.58
C ASP A 65 15.09 0.32 12.44
N LEU A 66 14.34 -0.12 11.42
CA LEU A 66 14.90 -0.85 10.31
C LEU A 66 15.72 0.04 9.36
N SER A 67 16.89 -0.45 8.95
CA SER A 67 17.60 0.10 7.79
C SER A 67 16.74 0.03 6.52
N SER A 68 17.02 0.89 5.54
CA SER A 68 16.32 0.86 4.24
C SER A 68 16.39 -0.52 3.56
N GLY A 69 17.55 -1.18 3.63
CA GLY A 69 17.75 -2.53 3.11
C GLY A 69 16.90 -3.58 3.82
N ASN A 70 16.84 -3.55 5.16
CA ASN A 70 16.05 -4.50 5.93
C ASN A 70 14.54 -4.28 5.75
N CYS A 71 14.10 -3.02 5.69
CA CYS A 71 12.71 -2.68 5.37
C CYS A 71 12.32 -3.21 3.99
N SER A 72 13.16 -2.96 2.98
CA SER A 72 12.93 -3.46 1.61
C SER A 72 12.84 -4.98 1.55
N LYS A 73 13.74 -5.67 2.27
CA LYS A 73 13.76 -7.13 2.34
C LYS A 73 12.51 -7.70 3.00
N CYS A 74 12.07 -7.08 4.11
CA CYS A 74 10.85 -7.49 4.80
C CYS A 74 9.64 -7.38 3.88
N LEU A 75 9.38 -6.18 3.33
CA LEU A 75 8.21 -5.93 2.49
C LEU A 75 8.19 -6.80 1.22
N LYS A 76 9.32 -6.95 0.51
CA LYS A 76 9.41 -7.81 -0.67
C LYS A 76 9.11 -9.28 -0.36
N GLY A 77 9.52 -9.76 0.82
CA GLY A 77 9.25 -11.12 1.26
C GLY A 77 7.76 -11.43 1.46
N GLU A 78 6.93 -10.41 1.65
CA GLU A 78 5.49 -10.58 1.90
C GLU A 78 4.62 -10.41 0.66
N ILE A 79 5.15 -9.85 -0.45
CA ILE A 79 4.37 -9.58 -1.67
C ILE A 79 3.70 -10.84 -2.22
N SER A 80 4.40 -11.98 -2.22
CA SER A 80 3.85 -13.25 -2.73
C SER A 80 2.64 -13.74 -1.94
N LYS A 81 2.57 -13.43 -0.64
CA LYS A 81 1.46 -13.81 0.24
C LYS A 81 0.22 -12.94 0.03
N LEU A 82 0.36 -11.79 -0.62
CA LEU A 82 -0.75 -10.92 -1.01
C LEU A 82 -1.40 -11.36 -2.33
N LEU A 83 -0.80 -12.28 -3.10
CA LEU A 83 -1.33 -12.72 -4.40
C LEU A 83 -2.47 -13.73 -4.22
N VAL A 84 -3.60 -13.25 -3.73
CA VAL A 84 -4.79 -14.05 -3.44
C VAL A 84 -5.98 -13.58 -4.27
N LYS A 85 -6.94 -14.47 -4.52
CA LYS A 85 -8.18 -14.14 -5.25
C LYS A 85 -9.22 -13.46 -4.34
N LYS A 86 -8.79 -12.50 -3.52
CA LYS A 86 -9.62 -11.82 -2.50
C LYS A 86 -9.70 -10.32 -2.76
N MET A 87 -10.75 -9.68 -2.26
CA MET A 87 -10.89 -8.21 -2.31
C MET A 87 -9.80 -7.49 -1.51
N GLY A 88 -9.14 -8.18 -0.59
CA GLY A 88 -8.02 -7.64 0.15
C GLY A 88 -7.26 -8.71 0.91
N ALA A 89 -6.01 -8.38 1.23
CA ALA A 89 -5.17 -9.16 2.12
C ALA A 89 -4.18 -8.25 2.83
N GLN A 90 -3.76 -8.67 4.02
CA GLN A 90 -2.66 -8.06 4.74
C GLN A 90 -1.75 -9.11 5.35
N VAL A 91 -0.47 -8.78 5.39
CA VAL A 91 0.55 -9.55 6.09
C VAL A 91 1.15 -8.68 7.18
N LEU A 92 1.13 -9.21 8.40
CA LEU A 92 1.64 -8.57 9.60
C LEU A 92 2.89 -9.32 10.05
N GLN A 93 4.05 -8.73 9.82
CA GLN A 93 5.31 -9.15 10.44
C GLN A 93 5.61 -8.23 11.62
N PRO A 94 6.41 -8.67 12.61
CA PRO A 94 6.84 -7.82 13.71
C PRO A 94 7.49 -6.49 13.24
N SER A 95 8.13 -6.50 12.07
CA SER A 95 8.90 -5.34 11.57
C SER A 95 8.35 -4.71 10.29
N CYS A 96 7.33 -5.28 9.65
CA CYS A 96 6.69 -4.67 8.48
C CYS A 96 5.25 -5.13 8.25
N ILE A 97 4.48 -4.25 7.61
CA ILE A 97 3.09 -4.50 7.21
C ILE A 97 2.96 -4.25 5.72
N ALA A 98 2.33 -5.20 5.03
CA ALA A 98 1.97 -5.09 3.63
C ALA A 98 0.47 -5.36 3.51
N ARG A 99 -0.29 -4.43 2.93
CA ARG A 99 -1.75 -4.54 2.84
C ARG A 99 -2.28 -4.00 1.52
N TYR A 100 -3.30 -4.67 0.99
CA TYR A 100 -4.15 -4.08 -0.04
C TYR A 100 -5.62 -4.36 0.22
N GLU A 101 -6.48 -3.49 -0.31
CA GLU A 101 -7.92 -3.67 -0.39
C GLU A 101 -8.42 -3.07 -1.71
N THR A 102 -9.58 -3.52 -2.21
CA THR A 102 -10.27 -2.90 -3.36
C THR A 102 -11.31 -1.86 -2.95
N TYR A 103 -11.24 -1.41 -1.69
CA TYR A 103 -12.05 -0.33 -1.13
C TYR A 103 -11.16 0.55 -0.24
N PRO A 104 -11.49 1.83 -0.06
CA PRO A 104 -10.73 2.72 0.81
C PRO A 104 -10.68 2.18 2.24
N PHE A 105 -9.47 2.09 2.82
CA PHE A 105 -9.26 1.67 4.21
C PHE A 105 -8.34 2.61 5.00
N TYR A 106 -7.86 3.66 4.36
CA TYR A 106 -7.15 4.77 4.99
C TYR A 106 -7.92 6.06 4.69
N ASN A 107 -8.26 6.81 5.72
CA ASN A 107 -8.94 8.11 5.59
C ASN A 107 -7.91 9.23 5.59
N GLY A 108 -7.85 9.97 4.48
CA GLY A 108 -6.91 11.08 4.27
C GLY A 108 -7.17 11.86 2.99
N ALA A 109 -8.43 12.31 2.80
CA ALA A 109 -8.99 13.20 1.76
C ALA A 109 -9.36 12.59 0.38
N SER A 110 -10.64 12.28 0.23
CA SER A 110 -11.36 12.30 -1.07
C SER A 110 -11.61 13.78 -1.49
N PRO A 111 -11.83 14.08 -2.79
CA PRO A 111 -11.50 15.37 -3.39
C PRO A 111 -12.59 16.42 -3.15
N ALA A 112 -12.22 17.55 -2.56
CA ALA A 112 -12.85 18.81 -2.93
C ALA A 112 -12.14 19.31 -4.20
N THR A 113 -12.74 19.07 -5.35
CA THR A 113 -12.42 19.82 -6.58
C THR A 113 -12.93 21.24 -6.46
N THR A 114 -12.27 22.16 -7.19
CA THR A 114 -12.55 23.60 -7.43
C THR A 114 -11.97 24.54 -6.35
N ASP A 115 -11.02 25.46 -6.60
CA ASP A 115 -10.51 26.06 -7.84
C ASP A 115 -9.07 26.61 -7.71
N VAL A 116 -8.49 26.95 -8.88
CA VAL A 116 -7.28 27.73 -9.19
C VAL A 116 -6.08 26.93 -9.75
N ALA A 117 -6.12 26.83 -11.08
CA ALA A 117 -5.04 26.92 -12.07
C ALA A 117 -3.62 26.41 -11.73
N GLY A 118 -3.18 25.44 -12.53
CA GLY A 118 -1.86 25.49 -13.16
C GLY A 118 -0.84 24.44 -12.72
N ASP A 119 -0.36 23.73 -13.75
CA ASP A 119 0.94 23.05 -13.86
C ASP A 119 1.05 21.56 -13.50
N GLY A 120 1.67 20.85 -14.44
CA GLY A 120 1.74 19.41 -14.51
C GLY A 120 2.78 18.83 -13.57
N GLY A 121 2.42 17.69 -12.96
CA GLY A 121 3.37 16.85 -12.23
C GLY A 121 2.62 15.86 -11.37
N ARG A 122 2.44 14.63 -11.85
CA ARG A 122 1.94 13.51 -11.03
C ARG A 122 2.99 13.14 -9.98
N THR A 123 3.11 13.97 -8.95
CA THR A 123 3.79 13.62 -7.71
C THR A 123 2.82 12.78 -6.89
N GLY A 124 3.14 11.50 -6.74
CA GLY A 124 2.44 10.62 -5.81
C GLY A 124 2.45 11.28 -4.43
N LYS A 125 1.27 11.71 -3.97
CA LYS A 125 1.09 12.40 -2.70
C LYS A 125 1.35 11.38 -1.59
N LEU A 126 2.51 11.49 -0.94
CA LEU A 126 2.88 10.66 0.21
C LEU A 126 2.01 11.08 1.41
N ILE A 127 0.96 10.32 1.68
CA ILE A 127 0.01 10.60 2.77
C ILE A 127 0.52 9.89 4.03
N SER A 128 0.92 10.65 5.04
CA SER A 128 1.36 10.14 6.35
C SER A 128 0.14 9.66 7.15
N LEU A 129 -0.12 8.36 7.15
CA LEU A 129 -1.14 7.76 8.00
C LEU A 129 -0.57 7.60 9.42
N ARG A 130 -1.09 8.36 10.39
CA ARG A 130 -0.92 8.02 11.80
C ARG A 130 -1.75 6.77 12.06
N LEU A 131 -1.10 5.62 12.25
CA LEU A 131 -1.71 4.44 12.87
C LEU A 131 -0.81 3.96 14.02
N PHE A 132 -1.51 3.62 15.09
CA PHE A 132 -1.09 3.40 16.46
C PHE A 132 0.06 2.39 16.60
N LEU A 133 1.16 2.84 17.19
CA LEU A 133 1.89 2.05 18.17
C LEU A 133 1.81 2.81 19.49
N SER A 134 0.96 2.33 20.41
CA SER A 134 1.10 2.56 21.84
C SER A 134 1.61 1.28 22.46
#